data_AF-A0A8C1ZQ22-F1
#
_entry.id   AF-A0A8C1ZQ22-F1
#
_cell.length_a   1.000
_cell.length_b   1.000
_cell.length_c   1.000
_cell.angle_alpha   90.00
_cell.angle_beta   90.00
_cell.angle_gamma   90.00
#
_symmetry.space_group_name_H-M   'P 1'
#
loop_
_entity.id
_entity.type
_entity.pdbx_description
1 polymer ?
#
loop_
_entity_poly.entity_id
_entity_poly.type
_entity_poly.pdbx_seq_one_letter_code
_entity_poly.pdbx_strand_id
1 'polypeptide(L)'
;YCYWLQTNTHLCRFFVHEYVRIHGCSETDGEDMHELDEEEMWHADFNQKRGVVTLPDFANPLEFPQFYETSVIEMTGCKSDVAFLTKVFKILCVSRCTPYIHLSKHDVELGVQNTLICHVTGFYPPSLSISWTVNNANVTEGISLSQYRPRADGTFNIFSTLKFTPAEGDIYSCTVNHIALQGQPQTKILDIDVALPSVGPAVFCGVGLTLGLLGVAAGTFLLIKGNNCN
;
A
#
# COMPACT_ATOMS: atom_id res chain seq x y z
N TYR A 1 25.77 -9.54 -6.99
CA TYR A 1 27.21 -9.23 -7.20
C TYR A 1 27.47 -9.13 -8.70
N CYS A 2 27.68 -7.91 -9.21
CA CYS A 2 28.00 -7.68 -10.63
C CYS A 2 29.45 -8.08 -10.91
N TYR A 3 29.67 -9.05 -11.78
CA TYR A 3 30.95 -9.23 -12.44
C TYR A 3 30.91 -8.54 -13.81
N TRP A 4 31.82 -7.58 -13.99
CA TRP A 4 32.14 -7.02 -15.28
C TRP A 4 32.98 -8.04 -16.07
N LEU A 5 32.35 -8.70 -17.05
CA LEU A 5 33.06 -9.31 -18.16
C LEU A 5 32.55 -8.70 -19.46
N GLN A 6 33.47 -7.97 -20.07
CA GLN A 6 33.32 -7.18 -21.26
C GLN A 6 33.12 -8.08 -22.47
N THR A 7 31.86 -8.31 -22.84
CA THR A 7 31.47 -8.61 -24.23
C THR A 7 30.21 -7.80 -24.55
N ASN A 8 30.33 -6.90 -25.53
CA ASN A 8 29.26 -6.03 -26.04
C ASN A 8 28.22 -6.87 -26.80
N THR A 9 27.44 -7.61 -26.06
CA THR A 9 26.11 -8.06 -26.47
C THR A 9 25.21 -7.77 -25.29
N HIS A 10 24.47 -6.67 -25.38
CA HIS A 10 23.26 -6.49 -24.59
C HIS A 10 22.29 -7.60 -25.00
N LEU A 11 22.47 -8.79 -24.42
CA LEU A 11 21.44 -9.79 -24.36
C LEU A 11 20.33 -9.16 -23.52
N CYS A 12 19.42 -8.44 -24.19
CA CYS A 12 18.08 -8.23 -23.66
C CYS A 12 17.52 -9.63 -23.45
N ARG A 13 17.62 -10.14 -22.22
CA ARG A 13 16.80 -11.26 -21.80
C ARG A 13 15.38 -10.73 -21.75
N PHE A 14 14.66 -10.88 -22.84
CA PHE A 14 13.21 -10.73 -22.85
C PHE A 14 12.66 -11.99 -22.18
N PHE A 15 12.60 -12.00 -20.85
CA PHE A 15 11.71 -12.93 -20.18
C PHE A 15 10.29 -12.44 -20.46
N VAL A 16 9.49 -13.29 -21.11
CA VAL A 16 8.09 -12.96 -21.39
C VAL A 16 7.28 -12.98 -20.09
N HIS A 17 7.63 -13.91 -19.20
CA HIS A 17 7.10 -14.03 -17.86
C HIS A 17 8.23 -14.39 -16.88
N GLU A 18 8.15 -13.90 -15.64
CA GLU A 18 9.07 -14.23 -14.55
C GLU A 18 8.32 -14.94 -13.43
N TYR A 19 8.76 -16.16 -13.09
CA TYR A 19 8.24 -16.90 -11.95
C TYR A 19 9.27 -16.87 -10.83
N VAL A 20 8.84 -16.39 -9.66
CA VAL A 20 9.70 -16.25 -8.48
C VAL A 20 9.11 -17.08 -7.35
N ARG A 21 9.95 -17.86 -6.69
CA ARG A 21 9.61 -18.48 -5.41
C ARG A 21 10.45 -17.84 -4.32
N ILE A 22 9.78 -17.35 -3.29
CA ILE A 22 10.41 -16.75 -2.10
C ILE A 22 10.20 -17.74 -0.97
N HIS A 23 11.29 -18.35 -0.53
CA HIS A 23 11.31 -19.28 0.60
C HIS A 23 12.37 -18.81 1.58
N GLY A 24 11.99 -18.58 2.83
CA GLY A 24 12.91 -18.09 3.84
C GLY A 24 12.42 -18.35 5.26
N CYS A 25 13.33 -18.42 6.21
CA CYS A 25 13.00 -18.64 7.60
C CYS A 25 13.91 -17.85 8.53
N SER A 26 13.38 -17.53 9.70
CA SER A 26 14.14 -17.15 10.88
C SER A 26 14.00 -18.25 11.93
N GLU A 27 14.56 -18.03 13.13
CA GLU A 27 14.35 -18.96 14.24
C GLU A 27 12.85 -19.10 14.59
N THR A 28 12.10 -18.01 14.50
CA THR A 28 10.68 -17.92 14.88
C THR A 28 9.75 -18.04 13.68
N ASP A 29 10.08 -17.36 12.59
CA ASP A 29 9.17 -17.08 11.48
C ASP A 29 9.56 -17.86 10.21
N GLY A 30 8.63 -17.93 9.27
CA GLY A 30 8.80 -18.64 8.02
C GLY A 30 7.92 -18.05 6.93
N GLU A 31 8.47 -17.94 5.73
CA GLU A 31 7.82 -17.40 4.54
C GLU A 31 7.99 -18.39 3.40
N ASP A 32 6.89 -18.66 2.68
CA ASP A 32 6.91 -19.41 1.43
C ASP A 32 5.81 -18.88 0.51
N MET A 33 6.20 -18.27 -0.59
CA MET A 33 5.29 -17.66 -1.55
C MET A 33 5.79 -17.80 -2.99
N HIS A 34 4.83 -17.78 -3.90
CA HIS A 34 4.99 -18.03 -5.32
C HIS A 34 4.39 -16.86 -6.10
N GLU A 35 5.20 -16.23 -6.95
CA GLU A 35 4.86 -15.05 -7.73
C GLU A 35 5.03 -15.31 -9.23
N LEU A 36 4.22 -14.65 -10.04
CA LEU A 36 4.33 -14.59 -11.50
C LEU A 36 4.19 -13.13 -11.93
N ASP A 37 5.18 -12.59 -12.63
CA ASP A 37 5.22 -11.21 -13.10
C ASP A 37 4.95 -10.17 -11.99
N GLU A 38 5.56 -10.39 -10.82
CA GLU A 38 5.40 -9.55 -9.61
C GLU A 38 4.01 -9.62 -8.93
N GLU A 39 3.13 -10.49 -9.45
CA GLU A 39 1.84 -10.80 -8.84
C GLU A 39 1.92 -12.08 -8.02
N GLU A 40 1.44 -12.01 -6.78
CA GLU A 40 1.38 -13.16 -5.89
C GLU A 40 0.29 -14.11 -6.36
N MET A 41 0.65 -15.37 -6.58
CA MET A 41 -0.30 -16.42 -6.96
C MET A 41 -0.72 -17.27 -5.77
N TRP A 42 0.23 -17.52 -4.85
CA TRP A 42 0.03 -18.41 -3.72
C TRP A 42 1.03 -18.15 -2.60
N HIS A 43 0.61 -18.33 -1.34
CA HIS A 43 1.50 -18.40 -0.18
C HIS A 43 1.07 -19.45 0.85
N ALA A 44 2.01 -19.87 1.69
CA ALA A 44 1.73 -20.70 2.86
C ALA A 44 1.39 -19.82 4.08
N ASP A 45 0.15 -19.88 4.55
CA ASP A 45 -0.20 -19.32 5.85
C ASP A 45 0.13 -20.35 6.94
N PHE A 46 1.32 -20.23 7.51
CA PHE A 46 1.78 -21.10 8.60
C PHE A 46 0.98 -20.94 9.90
N ASN A 47 0.31 -19.81 10.10
CA ASN A 47 -0.52 -19.55 11.28
C ASN A 47 -1.87 -20.27 11.18
N GLN A 48 -2.55 -20.13 10.04
CA GLN A 48 -3.83 -20.78 9.74
C GLN A 48 -3.68 -22.22 9.25
N LYS A 49 -2.45 -22.64 8.98
CA LYS A 49 -2.08 -23.97 8.48
C LYS A 49 -2.72 -24.33 7.15
N ARG A 50 -2.65 -23.43 6.18
CA ARG A 50 -3.23 -23.63 4.85
C ARG A 50 -2.43 -22.91 3.77
N GLY A 51 -2.52 -23.41 2.55
CA GLY A 51 -2.14 -22.63 1.36
C GLY A 51 -3.23 -21.62 1.01
N VAL A 52 -2.84 -20.43 0.62
CA VAL A 52 -3.74 -19.34 0.20
C VAL A 52 -3.46 -19.04 -1.25
N VAL A 53 -4.47 -19.22 -2.10
CA VAL A 53 -4.43 -18.79 -3.51
C VAL A 53 -4.89 -17.34 -3.58
N THR A 54 -4.08 -16.48 -4.20
CA THR A 54 -4.33 -15.02 -4.30
C THR A 54 -4.67 -14.56 -5.71
N LEU A 55 -4.83 -15.51 -6.63
CA LEU A 55 -5.21 -15.23 -8.01
C LEU A 55 -6.57 -14.54 -8.10
N PRO A 56 -6.77 -13.62 -9.07
CA PRO A 56 -8.06 -12.96 -9.28
C PRO A 56 -9.18 -13.94 -9.64
N ASP A 57 -10.42 -13.60 -9.29
CA ASP A 57 -11.61 -14.44 -9.55
C ASP A 57 -11.85 -14.76 -11.04
N PHE A 58 -11.34 -13.93 -11.96
CA PHE A 58 -11.43 -14.16 -13.39
C PHE A 58 -10.40 -15.16 -13.92
N ALA A 59 -9.34 -15.44 -13.16
CA ALA A 59 -8.36 -16.46 -13.50
C ALA A 59 -9.00 -17.84 -13.34
N ASN A 60 -8.64 -18.78 -14.23
CA ASN A 60 -9.08 -20.15 -14.07
C ASN A 60 -8.61 -20.69 -12.71
N PRO A 61 -9.48 -21.38 -11.92
CA PRO A 61 -9.09 -21.93 -10.64
C PRO A 61 -7.85 -22.82 -10.79
N LEU A 62 -6.73 -22.37 -10.22
CA LEU A 62 -5.50 -23.15 -10.12
C LEU A 62 -5.47 -23.81 -8.74
N GLU A 63 -5.33 -25.14 -8.73
CA GLU A 63 -5.14 -25.90 -7.51
C GLU A 63 -3.64 -26.16 -7.28
N PHE A 64 -3.20 -26.01 -6.04
CA PHE A 64 -1.84 -26.30 -5.60
C PHE A 64 -1.86 -27.42 -4.56
N PRO A 65 -2.27 -28.65 -4.93
CA PRO A 65 -2.33 -29.76 -3.99
C PRO A 65 -0.92 -30.06 -3.46
N GLN A 66 -0.82 -30.37 -2.17
CA GLN A 66 0.45 -30.73 -1.48
C GLN A 66 1.48 -29.60 -1.33
N PHE A 67 1.21 -28.40 -1.84
CA PHE A 67 2.15 -27.27 -1.71
C PHE A 67 2.36 -26.91 -0.24
N TYR A 68 1.28 -26.77 0.54
CA TYR A 68 1.39 -26.40 1.95
C TYR A 68 2.18 -27.45 2.75
N GLU A 69 1.92 -28.74 2.55
CA GLU A 69 2.66 -29.82 3.20
C GLU A 69 4.15 -29.80 2.84
N THR A 70 4.46 -29.51 1.58
CA THR A 70 5.84 -29.35 1.09
C THR A 70 6.50 -28.14 1.77
N SER A 71 5.82 -27.00 1.85
CA SER A 71 6.31 -25.80 2.55
C SER A 71 6.64 -26.09 4.01
N VAL A 72 5.83 -26.89 4.72
CA VAL A 72 6.10 -27.27 6.11
C VAL A 72 7.37 -28.12 6.24
N ILE A 73 7.60 -29.06 5.33
CA ILE A 73 8.80 -29.91 5.31
C ILE A 73 10.04 -29.04 5.05
N GLU A 74 9.98 -28.19 4.03
CA GLU A 74 11.09 -27.31 3.66
C GLU A 74 11.39 -26.28 4.75
N MET A 75 10.37 -25.77 5.44
CA MET A 75 10.53 -24.87 6.59
C MET A 75 11.32 -25.54 7.72
N THR A 76 11.11 -26.83 7.94
CA THR A 76 11.87 -27.61 8.92
C THR A 76 13.35 -27.71 8.51
N GLY A 77 13.61 -27.95 7.22
CA GLY A 77 14.96 -27.95 6.65
C GLY A 77 15.65 -26.59 6.79
N CYS A 78 14.98 -25.51 6.36
CA CYS A 78 15.49 -24.15 6.44
C CYS A 78 15.90 -23.78 7.88
N LYS A 79 15.05 -24.07 8.88
CA LYS A 79 15.36 -23.75 10.28
C LYS A 79 16.57 -24.53 10.79
N SER A 80 16.72 -25.79 10.38
CA SER A 80 17.91 -26.59 10.69
C SER A 80 19.17 -26.00 10.06
N ASP A 81 19.09 -25.59 8.79
CA ASP A 81 20.21 -24.99 8.07
C ASP A 81 20.61 -23.64 8.68
N VAL A 82 19.65 -22.76 8.99
CA VAL A 82 19.92 -21.49 9.68
C VAL A 82 20.59 -21.72 11.03
N ALA A 83 20.13 -22.68 11.82
CA ALA A 83 20.75 -23.01 13.11
C ALA A 83 22.19 -23.52 12.95
N PHE A 84 22.43 -24.39 11.96
CA PHE A 84 23.76 -24.90 11.65
C PHE A 84 24.70 -23.79 11.17
N LEU A 85 24.27 -22.99 10.18
CA LEU A 85 25.05 -21.90 9.61
C LEU A 85 25.36 -20.83 10.65
N THR A 86 24.41 -20.49 11.52
CA THR A 86 24.62 -19.53 12.61
C THR A 86 25.70 -20.01 13.57
N LYS A 87 25.70 -21.31 13.92
CA LYS A 87 26.72 -21.91 14.80
C LYS A 87 28.11 -21.93 14.15
N VAL A 88 28.19 -22.27 12.87
CA VAL A 88 29.47 -22.41 12.14
C VAL A 88 30.09 -21.05 11.85
N PHE A 89 29.30 -20.13 11.27
CA PHE A 89 29.81 -18.85 10.81
C PHE A 89 29.81 -17.78 11.90
N LYS A 90 29.19 -18.04 13.07
CA LYS A 90 28.97 -17.05 14.13
C LYS A 90 28.49 -15.75 13.50
N ILE A 91 27.42 -15.79 12.72
CA ILE A 91 26.97 -14.67 11.88
C ILE A 91 26.82 -13.43 12.78
N LEU A 92 27.84 -12.56 12.74
CA LEU A 92 27.91 -11.33 13.49
C LEU A 92 27.37 -10.23 12.55
N CYS A 93 26.28 -9.60 12.98
CA CYS A 93 25.51 -8.57 12.27
C CYS A 93 24.66 -9.07 11.09
N VAL A 94 23.39 -9.36 11.39
CA VAL A 94 22.29 -9.13 10.44
C VAL A 94 22.30 -7.63 10.13
N SER A 95 22.48 -7.26 8.85
CA SER A 95 22.32 -5.86 8.44
C SER A 95 20.99 -5.32 8.99
N ARG A 96 20.93 -4.05 9.39
CA ARG A 96 19.69 -3.45 9.88
C ARG A 96 19.38 -2.26 9.00
N CYS A 97 18.44 -2.45 8.09
CA CYS A 97 17.99 -1.41 7.18
C CYS A 97 16.70 -0.80 7.75
N THR A 98 16.69 0.52 7.88
CA THR A 98 15.56 1.29 8.40
C THR A 98 14.41 1.29 7.40
N PRO A 99 13.16 1.04 7.82
CA PRO A 99 11.99 1.14 6.93
C PRO A 99 11.76 2.56 6.43
N TYR A 100 11.24 2.67 5.21
CA TYR A 100 10.64 3.86 4.64
C TYR A 100 9.14 3.63 4.48
N ILE A 101 8.32 4.59 4.92
CA ILE A 101 6.86 4.49 4.93
C ILE A 101 6.28 5.47 3.92
N HIS A 102 5.44 4.94 3.01
CA HIS A 102 4.63 5.71 2.07
C HIS A 102 3.16 5.44 2.36
N LEU A 103 2.40 6.50 2.66
CA LEU A 103 0.94 6.43 2.78
C LEU A 103 0.31 6.93 1.50
N SER A 104 -0.68 6.18 1.03
CA SER A 104 -1.46 6.52 -0.15
C SER A 104 -2.91 6.14 0.04
N LYS A 105 -3.78 6.74 -0.77
CA LYS A 105 -5.21 6.54 -0.81
C LYS A 105 -5.69 6.70 -2.25
N HIS A 106 -6.80 6.07 -2.58
CA HIS A 106 -7.53 6.39 -3.80
C HIS A 106 -8.35 7.66 -3.61
N ASP A 107 -8.94 8.18 -4.68
CA ASP A 107 -9.80 9.37 -4.62
C ASP A 107 -10.89 9.20 -3.55
N VAL A 108 -11.05 10.23 -2.70
CA VAL A 108 -11.88 10.14 -1.49
C VAL A 108 -13.22 10.80 -1.73
N GLU A 109 -14.28 10.02 -1.52
CA GLU A 109 -15.66 10.50 -1.45
C GLU A 109 -16.23 10.25 -0.05
N LEU A 110 -16.76 11.31 0.59
CA LEU A 110 -17.34 11.20 1.93
C LEU A 110 -18.49 10.19 1.97
N GLY A 111 -18.47 9.32 2.97
CA GLY A 111 -19.50 8.28 3.15
C GLY A 111 -19.37 7.06 2.23
N VAL A 112 -18.40 7.04 1.30
CA VAL A 112 -18.13 5.89 0.42
C VAL A 112 -16.92 5.12 0.95
N GLN A 113 -17.04 3.79 1.06
CA GLN A 113 -15.94 2.95 1.54
C GLN A 113 -14.69 3.12 0.66
N ASN A 114 -13.56 3.32 1.30
CA ASN A 114 -12.25 3.49 0.66
C ASN A 114 -11.20 2.64 1.40
N THR A 115 -9.99 2.55 0.83
CA THR A 115 -8.88 1.77 1.38
C THR A 115 -7.62 2.62 1.42
N LEU A 116 -7.04 2.78 2.62
CA LEU A 116 -5.70 3.34 2.79
C LEU A 116 -4.66 2.26 2.57
N ILE A 117 -3.52 2.65 2.01
CA ILE A 117 -2.38 1.77 1.76
C ILE A 117 -1.15 2.37 2.43
N CYS A 118 -0.56 1.61 3.37
CA CYS A 118 0.73 1.87 3.97
C CYS A 118 1.76 0.93 3.35
N HIS A 119 2.55 1.45 2.42
CA HIS A 119 3.66 0.74 1.80
C HIS A 119 4.91 0.99 2.63
N VAL A 120 5.41 -0.06 3.26
CA VAL A 120 6.66 -0.06 4.02
C VAL A 120 7.73 -0.74 3.18
N THR A 121 8.90 -0.12 3.03
CA THR A 121 9.90 -0.59 2.06
C THR A 121 11.31 -0.31 2.53
N GLY A 122 12.29 -1.11 2.11
CA GLY A 122 13.71 -0.88 2.37
C GLY A 122 14.20 -1.30 3.74
N PHE A 123 13.43 -2.15 4.41
CA PHE A 123 13.78 -2.67 5.72
C PHE A 123 14.41 -4.05 5.64
N TYR A 124 15.25 -4.36 6.61
CA TYR A 124 15.82 -5.68 6.81
C TYR A 124 16.30 -5.78 8.26
N PRO A 125 16.09 -6.89 8.99
CA PRO A 125 15.41 -8.14 8.59
C PRO A 125 13.90 -7.96 8.32
N PRO A 126 13.21 -8.96 7.76
CA PRO A 126 11.80 -8.83 7.38
C PRO A 126 10.86 -8.62 8.58
N SER A 127 11.15 -9.17 9.75
CA SER A 127 10.25 -9.05 10.92
C SER A 127 10.02 -7.60 11.36
N LEU A 128 8.75 -7.15 11.31
CA LEU A 128 8.27 -5.86 11.81
C LEU A 128 6.83 -5.97 12.33
N SER A 129 6.35 -4.91 12.98
CA SER A 129 4.93 -4.77 13.32
C SER A 129 4.37 -3.46 12.77
N ILE A 130 3.19 -3.53 12.16
CA ILE A 130 2.45 -2.38 11.65
C ILE A 130 1.16 -2.23 12.46
N SER A 131 0.86 -1.01 12.90
CA SER A 131 -0.41 -0.67 13.54
C SER A 131 -1.01 0.57 12.91
N TRP A 132 -2.34 0.67 12.98
CA TRP A 132 -3.09 1.80 12.48
C TRP A 132 -3.80 2.53 13.61
N THR A 133 -3.88 3.85 13.51
CA THR A 133 -4.77 4.65 14.35
C THR A 133 -5.64 5.59 13.53
N VAL A 134 -6.85 5.83 14.03
CA VAL A 134 -7.79 6.82 13.52
C VAL A 134 -8.09 7.78 14.65
N ASN A 135 -7.82 9.08 14.47
CA ASN A 135 -8.01 10.10 15.51
C ASN A 135 -7.32 9.72 16.84
N ASN A 136 -6.09 9.17 16.76
CA ASN A 136 -5.28 8.66 17.88
C ASN A 136 -5.83 7.40 18.59
N ALA A 137 -6.92 6.79 18.10
CA ALA A 137 -7.42 5.53 18.62
C ALA A 137 -6.91 4.36 17.77
N ASN A 138 -6.38 3.32 18.42
CA ASN A 138 -5.95 2.10 17.72
C ASN A 138 -7.14 1.41 17.04
N VAL A 139 -6.93 0.98 15.80
CA VAL A 139 -7.91 0.17 15.06
C VAL A 139 -7.30 -1.17 14.69
N THR A 140 -8.14 -2.21 14.65
CA THR A 140 -7.75 -3.57 14.27
C THR A 140 -8.65 -4.14 13.17
N GLU A 141 -9.88 -3.66 13.07
CA GLU A 141 -10.85 -4.08 12.06
C GLU A 141 -10.52 -3.51 10.68
N GLY A 142 -10.76 -4.31 9.64
CA GLY A 142 -10.54 -3.88 8.25
C GLY A 142 -9.07 -3.80 7.84
N ILE A 143 -8.14 -4.25 8.69
CA ILE A 143 -6.71 -4.31 8.38
C ILE A 143 -6.39 -5.61 7.65
N SER A 144 -5.62 -5.50 6.57
CA SER A 144 -4.95 -6.64 5.93
C SER A 144 -3.47 -6.33 5.71
N LEU A 145 -2.66 -7.38 5.72
CA LEU A 145 -1.22 -7.33 5.54
C LEU A 145 -0.85 -8.26 4.38
N SER A 146 0.02 -7.80 3.48
CA SER A 146 0.59 -8.64 2.43
C SER A 146 1.70 -9.54 2.98
N GLN A 147 2.15 -10.49 2.16
CA GLN A 147 3.41 -11.19 2.42
C GLN A 147 4.61 -10.23 2.27
N TYR A 148 5.74 -10.59 2.88
CA TYR A 148 7.00 -9.87 2.70
C TYR A 148 7.59 -10.16 1.32
N ARG A 149 7.88 -9.13 0.52
CA ARG A 149 8.55 -9.34 -0.77
C ARG A 149 9.99 -8.83 -0.74
N PRO A 150 10.96 -9.65 -1.16
CA PRO A 150 12.34 -9.23 -1.27
C PRO A 150 12.48 -8.29 -2.48
N ARG A 151 13.37 -7.32 -2.33
CA ARG A 151 13.78 -6.41 -3.40
C ARG A 151 15.15 -6.82 -3.94
N ALA A 152 15.48 -6.34 -5.13
CA ALA A 152 16.77 -6.61 -5.77
C ALA A 152 17.99 -6.14 -4.96
N ASP A 153 17.82 -5.21 -4.01
CA ASP A 153 18.87 -4.72 -3.12
C ASP A 153 19.03 -5.54 -1.82
N GLY A 154 18.27 -6.62 -1.65
CA GLY A 154 18.32 -7.51 -0.49
C GLY A 154 17.53 -7.04 0.73
N THR A 155 16.76 -5.95 0.59
CA THR A 155 15.79 -5.52 1.62
C THR A 155 14.38 -5.99 1.27
N PHE A 156 13.41 -5.76 2.16
CA PHE A 156 12.03 -6.18 1.99
C PHE A 156 11.08 -4.99 1.81
N ASN A 157 9.92 -5.27 1.21
CA ASN A 157 8.73 -4.43 1.28
C ASN A 157 7.54 -5.24 1.80
N ILE A 158 6.53 -4.51 2.30
CA ILE A 158 5.26 -5.06 2.75
C ILE A 158 4.19 -3.97 2.63
N PHE A 159 2.96 -4.40 2.38
CA PHE A 159 1.80 -3.52 2.32
C PHE A 159 0.87 -3.84 3.47
N SER A 160 0.44 -2.81 4.21
CA SER A 160 -0.71 -2.89 5.09
C SER A 160 -1.81 -2.02 4.52
N THR A 161 -3.04 -2.53 4.51
CA THR A 161 -4.20 -1.80 4.04
C THR A 161 -5.24 -1.67 5.14
N LEU A 162 -5.95 -0.55 5.18
CA LEU A 162 -7.05 -0.30 6.12
C LEU A 162 -8.29 0.10 5.34
N LYS A 163 -9.35 -0.71 5.42
CA LYS A 163 -10.68 -0.34 4.93
C LYS A 163 -11.32 0.66 5.87
N PHE A 164 -11.83 1.76 5.33
CA PHE A 164 -12.44 2.83 6.12
C PHE A 164 -13.57 3.51 5.35
N THR A 165 -14.39 4.28 6.05
CA THR A 165 -15.34 5.22 5.44
C THR A 165 -14.92 6.63 5.85
N PRO A 166 -14.46 7.46 4.90
CA PRO A 166 -13.90 8.77 5.19
C PRO A 166 -14.96 9.69 5.82
N ALA A 167 -14.62 10.30 6.95
CA ALA A 167 -15.29 11.47 7.48
C ALA A 167 -14.38 12.70 7.38
N GLU A 168 -14.99 13.88 7.26
CA GLU A 168 -14.25 15.14 7.20
C GLU A 168 -13.47 15.37 8.50
N GLY A 169 -12.18 15.69 8.38
CA GLY A 169 -11.32 15.96 9.52
C GLY A 169 -10.75 14.72 10.22
N ASP A 170 -11.03 13.51 9.72
CA ASP A 170 -10.37 12.31 10.23
C ASP A 170 -8.88 12.32 9.93
N ILE A 171 -8.10 11.90 10.92
CA ILE A 171 -6.64 11.77 10.86
C ILE A 171 -6.29 10.30 10.97
N TYR A 172 -5.66 9.78 9.92
CA TYR A 172 -5.22 8.38 9.87
C TYR A 172 -3.71 8.31 10.05
N SER A 173 -3.22 7.30 10.76
CA SER A 173 -1.78 7.05 10.84
C SER A 173 -1.42 5.58 10.77
N CYS A 174 -0.29 5.31 10.12
CA CYS A 174 0.35 4.01 10.08
C CYS A 174 1.66 4.10 10.88
N THR A 175 1.80 3.24 11.87
CA THR A 175 2.98 3.17 12.74
C THR A 175 3.71 1.85 12.50
N VAL A 176 5.02 1.94 12.28
CA VAL A 176 5.89 0.79 12.03
C VAL A 176 6.93 0.72 13.14
N ASN A 177 7.03 -0.46 13.75
CA ASN A 177 8.09 -0.80 14.67
C ASN A 177 8.98 -1.88 14.04
N HIS A 178 10.29 -1.65 14.08
CA HIS A 178 11.30 -2.51 13.45
C HIS A 178 12.61 -2.43 14.24
N ILE A 179 13.39 -3.51 14.25
CA ILE A 179 14.62 -3.60 15.04
C ILE A 179 15.70 -2.57 14.64
N ALA A 180 15.70 -2.10 13.39
CA ALA A 180 16.60 -1.04 12.92
C ALA A 180 16.28 0.32 13.55
N LEU A 181 15.07 0.50 14.07
CA LEU A 181 14.61 1.74 14.71
C LEU A 181 15.00 1.86 16.19
N GLN A 182 15.70 0.87 16.76
CA GLN A 182 16.25 0.93 18.12
C GLN A 182 15.21 1.30 19.19
N GLY A 183 13.97 0.83 19.03
CA GLY A 183 12.87 1.09 19.97
C GLY A 183 12.11 2.39 19.76
N GLN A 184 12.35 3.12 18.67
CA GLN A 184 11.60 4.33 18.29
C GLN A 184 10.72 4.08 17.05
N PRO A 185 9.43 3.75 17.21
CA PRO A 185 8.55 3.52 16.07
C PRO A 185 8.48 4.73 15.13
N GLN A 186 8.33 4.47 13.83
CA GLN A 186 8.08 5.51 12.84
C GLN A 186 6.59 5.59 12.54
N THR A 187 6.04 6.80 12.53
CA THR A 187 4.63 7.04 12.21
C THR A 187 4.52 7.99 11.03
N LYS A 188 3.64 7.66 10.09
CA LYS A 188 3.20 8.56 9.02
C LYS A 188 1.71 8.83 9.18
N ILE A 189 1.35 10.09 8.98
CA ILE A 189 0.00 10.62 9.17
C ILE A 189 -0.53 11.05 7.82
N LEU A 190 -1.83 10.86 7.59
CA LEU A 190 -2.56 11.28 6.42
C LEU A 190 -3.87 11.95 6.84
N ASP A 191 -4.01 13.20 6.45
CA ASP A 191 -5.22 13.99 6.68
C ASP A 191 -6.18 13.84 5.49
N ILE A 192 -7.48 13.72 5.78
CA ILE A 192 -8.52 13.68 4.76
C ILE A 192 -9.03 15.09 4.49
N ASP A 193 -8.33 15.79 3.59
CA ASP A 193 -8.84 17.02 3.00
C ASP A 193 -9.86 16.68 1.92
N VAL A 194 -11.13 17.00 2.18
CA VAL A 194 -12.19 16.88 1.19
C VAL A 194 -12.20 18.15 0.36
N ALA A 195 -12.00 18.02 -0.95
CA ALA A 195 -12.21 19.14 -1.87
C ALA A 195 -13.70 19.49 -1.89
N LEU A 196 -14.11 20.45 -1.06
CA LEU A 196 -15.46 20.99 -1.08
C LEU A 196 -15.76 21.54 -2.48
N PRO A 197 -16.92 21.21 -3.10
CA PRO A 197 -17.28 21.78 -4.38
C PRO A 197 -17.26 23.30 -4.28
N SER A 198 -16.50 23.95 -5.17
CA SER A 198 -16.37 25.40 -5.19
C SER A 198 -17.74 26.05 -5.36
N VAL A 199 -18.19 26.79 -4.34
CA VAL A 199 -19.44 27.57 -4.41
C VAL A 199 -19.24 28.87 -5.22
N GLY A 200 -17.98 29.23 -5.53
CA GLY A 200 -17.61 30.47 -6.23
C GLY A 200 -18.35 30.69 -7.55
N PRO A 201 -18.35 29.73 -8.49
CA PRO A 201 -19.07 29.86 -9.76
C PRO A 201 -20.58 30.04 -9.58
N ALA A 202 -21.19 29.30 -8.64
CA ALA A 202 -22.63 29.38 -8.39
C ALA A 202 -23.03 30.74 -7.79
N VAL A 203 -22.25 31.26 -6.83
CA VAL A 203 -22.46 32.60 -6.25
C VAL A 203 -22.26 33.68 -7.30
N PHE A 204 -21.21 33.58 -8.12
CA PHE A 204 -20.95 34.56 -9.18
C PHE A 204 -22.08 34.60 -10.22
N CYS A 205 -22.58 33.45 -10.65
CA CYS A 205 -23.76 33.36 -11.53
C CYS A 205 -25.01 33.94 -10.88
N GLY A 206 -25.28 33.62 -9.60
CA GLY A 206 -26.45 34.14 -8.88
C GLY A 206 -26.44 35.67 -8.73
N VAL A 207 -25.28 36.23 -8.34
CA VAL A 207 -25.11 37.69 -8.21
C VAL A 207 -25.16 38.37 -9.59
N GLY A 208 -24.53 37.79 -10.61
CA GLY A 208 -24.57 38.31 -11.98
C GLY A 208 -25.99 38.35 -12.57
N LEU A 209 -26.78 37.30 -12.36
CA LEU A 209 -28.17 37.22 -12.83
C LEU A 209 -29.07 38.25 -12.14
N THR A 210 -28.94 38.40 -10.82
CA THR A 210 -29.75 39.36 -10.05
C THR A 210 -29.44 40.81 -10.44
N LEU A 211 -28.15 41.17 -10.57
CA LEU A 211 -27.75 42.49 -11.06
C LEU A 211 -28.17 42.74 -12.51
N GLY A 212 -28.06 41.72 -13.37
CA GLY A 212 -28.50 41.79 -14.76
C GLY A 212 -30.00 42.07 -14.89
N LEU A 213 -30.84 41.34 -14.13
CA LEU A 213 -32.29 41.55 -14.11
C LEU A 213 -32.68 42.94 -13.59
N LEU A 214 -32.03 43.42 -12.53
CA LEU A 214 -32.24 44.78 -12.02
C LEU A 214 -31.85 45.85 -13.06
N GLY A 215 -30.75 45.64 -13.78
CA GLY A 215 -30.32 46.51 -14.87
C GLY A 215 -31.33 46.59 -16.01
N VAL A 216 -31.88 45.45 -16.43
CA VAL A 216 -32.93 45.39 -17.46
C VAL A 216 -34.19 46.13 -17.00
N ALA A 217 -34.66 45.87 -15.77
CA ALA A 217 -35.85 46.53 -15.23
C ALA A 217 -35.68 48.05 -15.17
N ALA A 218 -34.56 48.53 -14.63
CA ALA A 218 -34.24 49.95 -14.57
C ALA A 218 -34.12 50.58 -15.98
N GLY A 219 -33.48 49.89 -16.92
CA GLY A 219 -33.37 50.32 -18.31
C GLY A 219 -34.73 50.45 -19.00
N THR A 220 -35.60 49.44 -18.88
CA THR A 220 -36.97 49.50 -19.41
C THR A 220 -37.79 50.63 -18.79
N PHE A 221 -37.67 50.86 -17.48
CA PHE A 221 -38.35 51.96 -16.81
C PHE A 221 -37.91 53.33 -17.34
N LEU A 222 -36.60 53.53 -17.53
CA LEU A 222 -36.06 54.78 -18.09
C LEU A 222 -36.50 54.99 -19.55
N LEU A 223 -36.53 53.93 -20.37
CA LEU A 223 -37.01 54.01 -21.76
C LEU A 223 -38.50 54.38 -21.83
N ILE A 224 -39.35 53.73 -21.02
CA ILE A 224 -40.79 54.04 -20.97
C ILE A 224 -41.01 55.49 -20.50
N LYS A 225 -40.28 55.93 -19.47
CA LYS A 225 -40.39 57.30 -18.95
C LYS A 225 -39.87 58.34 -19.95
N GLY A 226 -38.81 58.04 -20.68
CA GLY A 226 -38.27 58.90 -21.74
C GLY A 226 -39.22 59.04 -22.93
N ASN A 227 -39.96 57.98 -23.28
CA ASN A 227 -40.88 57.99 -24.41
C ASN A 227 -42.23 58.70 -24.13
N ASN A 228 -42.59 58.87 -22.85
CA ASN A 228 -43.79 59.60 -22.41
C ASN A 228 -43.56 61.12 -22.23
N CYS A 229 -42.39 61.64 -22.60
CA CYS A 229 -42.05 63.07 -22.54
C CYS A 229 -41.98 63.76 -23.93
N ASN A 230 -42.52 63.13 -24.98
CA ASN A 230 -42.78 63.75 -26.30
C ASN A 230 -44.27 64.08 -26.42
#